data_AF-A0A8J6JFY8-F1
#
_entry.id   AF-A0A8J6JFY8-F1
#
_cell.length_a   1.000
_cell.length_b   1.000
_cell.length_c   1.000
_cell.angle_alpha   90.00
_cell.angle_beta   90.00
_cell.angle_gamma   90.00
#
_symmetry.space_group_name_H-M   'P 1'
#
loop_
_entity.id
_entity.type
_entity.pdbx_description
1 polymer ?
#
loop_
_entity_poly.entity_id
_entity_poly.type
_entity_poly.pdbx_seq_one_letter_code
_entity_poly.pdbx_strand_id
1 'polypeptide(L)' 'MSFASARKCAGISQMKVAEKIGVDQSTVCLWETGKTRPRAGLLVKLAGLYCCTVDELLRDNPGQEQSAGR' A
#
# COMPACT_ATOMS: atom_id res chain seq x y z
N MET A 1 -0.17 9.92 -1.28
CA MET A 1 0.96 9.28 -2.00
C MET A 1 0.52 7.86 -2.38
N SER A 2 0.97 7.25 -3.47
CA SER A 2 0.60 5.86 -3.77
C SER A 2 1.52 4.86 -3.05
N PHE A 3 1.03 3.63 -2.81
CA PHE A 3 1.85 2.54 -2.25
C PHE A 3 3.10 2.30 -3.09
N ALA A 4 3.00 2.39 -4.42
CA ALA A 4 4.12 2.21 -5.33
C ALA A 4 5.16 3.32 -5.17
N SER A 5 4.73 4.56 -5.02
CA SER A 5 5.64 5.69 -4.78
C SER A 5 6.33 5.55 -3.42
N ALA A 6 5.60 5.23 -2.36
CA ALA A 6 6.15 5.02 -1.03
C ALA A 6 7.21 3.91 -1.01
N ARG A 7 6.90 2.77 -1.65
CA ARG A 7 7.83 1.65 -1.80
C ARG A 7 9.09 2.05 -2.56
N LYS A 8 8.95 2.78 -3.68
CA LYS A 8 10.08 3.24 -4.49
C LYS A 8 10.95 4.23 -3.72
N CYS A 9 10.35 5.16 -2.96
CA CYS A 9 11.08 6.06 -2.07
C CYS A 9 11.87 5.32 -1.00
N ALA A 10 11.33 4.21 -0.48
CA ALA A 10 12.02 3.34 0.46
C ALA A 10 13.09 2.44 -0.19
N GLY A 11 13.22 2.43 -1.53
CA GLY A 11 14.25 1.68 -2.24
C GLY A 11 14.10 0.15 -2.17
N ILE A 12 12.90 -0.36 -1.85
CA ILE A 12 12.65 -1.80 -1.68
C ILE A 12 11.77 -2.39 -2.80
N SER A 13 11.92 -3.69 -3.06
CA SER A 13 11.11 -4.41 -4.04
C SER A 13 9.76 -4.85 -3.46
N GLN A 14 8.77 -5.11 -4.32
CA GLN A 14 7.47 -5.65 -3.87
C GLN A 14 7.63 -6.97 -3.11
N MET A 15 8.56 -7.81 -3.55
CA MET A 15 8.87 -9.08 -2.87
C MET A 15 9.40 -8.83 -1.46
N LYS A 16 10.29 -7.84 -1.28
CA LYS A 16 10.83 -7.51 0.05
C LYS A 16 9.75 -6.98 1.00
N VAL A 17 8.80 -6.20 0.47
CA VAL A 17 7.62 -5.77 1.22
C VAL A 17 6.79 -6.98 1.63
N ALA A 18 6.50 -7.87 0.69
CA ALA A 18 5.70 -9.07 0.92
C ALA A 18 6.30 -9.94 2.05
N GLU A 19 7.61 -10.20 1.99
CA GLU A 19 8.34 -10.92 3.04
C GLU A 19 8.27 -10.23 4.41
N LYS A 20 8.45 -8.91 4.44
CA LYS A 20 8.43 -8.13 5.70
C LYS A 20 7.05 -8.05 6.34
N ILE A 21 6.01 -8.00 5.51
CA ILE A 21 4.62 -7.84 5.95
C ILE A 21 3.96 -9.20 6.22
N GLY A 22 4.48 -10.28 5.61
CA GLY A 22 3.93 -11.62 5.71
C GLY A 22 2.74 -11.84 4.77
N VAL A 23 2.83 -11.32 3.55
CA VAL A 23 1.81 -11.45 2.50
C VAL A 23 2.43 -11.94 1.20
N ASP A 24 1.63 -12.22 0.19
CA ASP A 24 2.12 -12.55 -1.15
C ASP A 24 2.56 -11.29 -1.92
N GLN A 25 3.54 -11.43 -2.81
CA GLN A 25 3.96 -10.33 -3.70
C GLN A 25 2.78 -9.80 -4.52
N SER A 26 1.88 -10.69 -4.95
CA SER A 26 0.67 -10.34 -5.69
C SER A 26 -0.26 -9.45 -4.87
N THR A 27 -0.31 -9.66 -3.54
CA THR A 27 -1.07 -8.79 -2.62
C THR A 27 -0.52 -7.36 -2.62
N VAL A 28 0.80 -7.20 -2.60
CA VAL A 28 1.45 -5.89 -2.69
C VAL A 28 1.12 -5.22 -4.04
N CYS A 29 1.18 -5.97 -5.14
CA CYS A 29 0.81 -5.47 -6.46
C CYS A 29 -0.67 -5.00 -6.53
N LEU A 30 -1.59 -5.73 -5.89
CA LEU A 30 -3.00 -5.36 -5.80
C LEU A 30 -3.20 -4.04 -5.03
N TRP A 31 -2.42 -3.78 -3.99
CA TRP A 31 -2.45 -2.49 -3.27
C TRP A 31 -1.90 -1.35 -4.11
N GLU A 32 -0.80 -1.60 -4.83
CA GLU A 32 -0.16 -0.61 -5.70
C GLU A 32 -1.01 -0.24 -6.92
N THR A 33 -1.83 -1.18 -7.40
CA THR A 33 -2.79 -0.96 -8.50
C THR A 33 -4.17 -0.50 -8.03
N GLY A 34 -4.38 -0.38 -6.72
CA GLY A 34 -5.65 0.06 -6.12
C GLY A 34 -6.79 -0.97 -6.20
N LYS A 35 -6.52 -2.19 -6.66
CA LYS A 35 -7.52 -3.28 -6.75
C LYS A 35 -8.01 -3.73 -5.38
N THR A 36 -7.16 -3.66 -4.37
CA THR A 36 -7.52 -3.96 -2.97
C THR A 36 -6.84 -2.96 -2.03
N ARG A 37 -7.35 -2.83 -0.80
CA ARG A 37 -6.71 -2.03 0.25
C ARG A 37 -6.17 -2.92 1.36
N PRO A 38 -4.97 -2.63 1.91
CA PRO A 38 -4.46 -3.31 3.09
C PRO A 38 -5.31 -3.02 4.33
N ARG A 39 -5.35 -3.96 5.28
CA ARG A 39 -6.03 -3.76 6.57
C ARG A 39 -5.30 -2.73 7.43
N ALA A 40 -6.01 -2.11 8.38
CA ALA A 40 -5.45 -1.12 9.32
C ALA A 40 -4.14 -1.60 9.99
N GLY A 41 -4.07 -2.84 10.46
CA GLY A 41 -2.85 -3.38 11.06
C GLY A 41 -1.66 -3.51 10.09
N LEU A 42 -1.92 -3.70 8.79
CA LEU A 42 -0.86 -3.74 7.77
C LEU A 42 -0.44 -2.34 7.36
N LEU A 43 -1.36 -1.37 7.34
CA LEU A 43 -1.06 0.03 7.06
C LEU A 43 0.00 0.58 8.01
N VAL A 44 -0.10 0.29 9.31
CA VAL A 44 0.90 0.72 10.30
C VAL A 44 2.27 0.11 10.01
N LYS A 45 2.33 -1.18 9.62
CA LYS A 45 3.58 -1.84 9.25
C LYS A 45 4.17 -1.28 7.96
N LEU A 46 3.34 -1.01 6.96
CA LEU A 46 3.75 -0.42 5.68
C LEU A 46 4.29 0.99 5.87
N ALA A 47 3.62 1.82 6.68
CA ALA A 47 4.07 3.16 7.03
C ALA A 47 5.48 3.13 7.65
N GLY A 48 5.69 2.26 8.64
CA GLY A 48 7.01 2.06 9.24
C GLY A 48 8.06 1.54 8.25
N LEU A 49 7.68 0.63 7.34
CA LEU A 49 8.58 0.07 6.33
C LEU A 49 8.97 1.10 5.26
N TYR A 50 8.06 2.00 4.92
CA TYR A 50 8.26 3.02 3.89
C TYR A 50 8.79 4.34 4.42
N CYS A 51 9.06 4.43 5.73
CA CYS A 51 9.47 5.67 6.40
C CYS A 51 8.50 6.84 6.16
N CYS A 52 7.19 6.55 6.14
CA CYS A 52 6.14 7.56 5.99
C CYS A 52 5.04 7.33 7.03
N THR A 53 4.08 8.25 7.09
CA THR A 53 2.91 8.11 7.96
C THR A 53 1.79 7.32 7.28
N VAL A 54 0.91 6.72 8.09
CA VAL A 54 -0.30 6.06 7.59
C VAL A 54 -1.19 7.05 6.83
N ASP A 55 -1.25 8.31 7.29
CA ASP A 55 -1.95 9.39 6.60
C ASP A 55 -1.41 9.58 5.17
N GLU A 56 -0.09 9.63 4.98
CA GLU A 56 0.50 9.79 3.64
C GLU A 56 0.17 8.63 2.68
N LEU A 57 0.05 7.42 3.21
CA LEU A 57 -0.38 6.22 2.46
C LEU A 57 -1.88 6.21 2.14
N LEU A 58 -2.70 6.87 2.97
CA LEU A 58 -4.14 6.97 2.81
C LEU A 58 -4.58 8.25 2.08
N ARG A 59 -3.71 9.27 2.00
CA ARG A 59 -3.95 10.52 1.28
C ARG A 59 -4.23 10.19 -0.17
N ASP A 60 -5.52 10.23 -0.43
CA ASP A 60 -6.20 9.76 -1.62
C ASP A 60 -5.62 10.42 -2.86
N ASN A 61 -5.33 9.61 -3.88
CA ASN A 61 -5.37 10.09 -5.24
C ASN A 61 -6.87 10.18 -5.58
N PRO A 62 -7.45 11.37 -5.80
CA PRO A 62 -8.91 11.61 -5.83
C PRO A 62 -9.63 10.95 -7.04
N GLY A 63 -9.49 9.64 -7.22
CA GLY A 63 -9.88 8.95 -8.45
C GLY A 63 -10.28 7.48 -8.30
N GLN A 64 -10.50 6.97 -7.09
CA GLN A 64 -11.07 5.62 -6.93
C GLN A 64 -12.24 5.63 -5.96
N GLU A 65 -13.31 6.27 -6.43
CA GLU A 65 -14.68 6.01 -6.01
C GLU A 65 -14.97 4.53 -6.24
N GLN A 66 -15.05 3.77 -5.15
CA GLN A 66 -15.69 2.46 -5.15
C GLN A 66 -17.16 2.71 -5.51
N SER A 67 -17.50 2.51 -6.78
CA SER A 67 -18.86 2.26 -7.21
C SER A 67 -19.32 0.96 -6.54
N ALA A 68 -19.77 1.08 -5.29
CA ALA A 68 -20.75 0.20 -4.69
C ALA A 68 -22.12 0.82 -4.96
N GLY A 69 -22.46 0.93 -6.24
CA GLY A 69 -23.81 1.17 -6.70
C GLY A 69 -24.58 -0.15 -6.71
N ARG A 70 -25.57 -0.22 -5.83
CA ARG A 70 -26.59 -1.25 -5.63
C ARG A 70 -27.23 -1.77 -6.92
#